data_AF-A0A847YHN9-F1
#
_entry.id   AF-A0A847YHN9-F1
#
_cell.length_a   1.000
_cell.length_b   1.000
_cell.length_c   1.000
_cell.angle_alpha   90.00
_cell.angle_beta   90.00
_cell.angle_gamma   90.00
#
_symmetry.space_group_name_H-M   'P 1'
#
loop_
_entity.id
_entity.type
_entity.pdbx_description
1 polymer ?
#
loop_
_entity_poly.entity_id
_entity_poly.type
_entity_poly.pdbx_seq_one_letter_code
_entity_poly.pdbx_strand_id
1 'polypeptide(L)' 'MEHIAATLFVHANTIRYRLNKIKSITGHDFFTAKGRDVITTAYLVYCYNR' A
#
# COMPACT_ATOMS: atom_id res chain seq x y z
N MET A 1 -8.96 7.84 0.06
CA MET A 1 -8.19 7.73 -1.20
C MET A 1 -8.01 9.08 -1.86
N GLU A 2 -9.09 9.87 -2.04
CA GLU A 2 -9.06 11.24 -2.58
C GLU A 2 -7.98 12.15 -1.95
N HIS A 3 -7.90 12.20 -0.62
CA HIS A 3 -6.87 13.00 0.07
C HIS A 3 -5.44 12.61 -0.32
N ILE A 4 -5.13 11.32 -0.35
CA ILE A 4 -3.80 10.81 -0.72
C ILE A 4 -3.51 11.09 -2.21
N ALA A 5 -4.55 10.99 -3.05
CA ALA A 5 -4.47 11.29 -4.47
C ALA A 5 -4.07 12.75 -4.70
N ALA A 6 -4.70 13.68 -3.96
CA ALA A 6 -4.34 15.09 -3.96
C ALA A 6 -2.91 15.33 -3.46
N THR A 7 -2.51 14.73 -2.32
CA THR A 7 -1.15 14.87 -1.78
C THR A 7 -0.06 14.38 -2.75
N LEU A 8 -0.35 13.30 -3.48
CA LEU A 8 0.59 12.69 -4.42
C LEU A 8 0.45 13.23 -5.86
N PHE A 9 -0.42 14.23 -6.09
CA PHE A 9 -0.71 14.79 -7.43
C PHE A 9 -1.05 13.72 -8.48
N VAL A 10 -1.83 12.71 -8.09
CA VAL A 10 -2.28 11.63 -8.98
C VAL A 10 -3.78 11.41 -8.87
N HIS A 11 -4.39 10.78 -9.88
CA HIS A 11 -5.78 10.37 -9.80
C HIS A 11 -5.98 9.24 -8.78
N ALA A 12 -7.12 9.19 -8.08
CA ALA A 12 -7.41 8.15 -7.09
C ALA A 12 -7.35 6.72 -7.68
N ASN A 13 -7.73 6.55 -8.95
CA ASN A 13 -7.59 5.27 -9.66
C ASN A 13 -6.12 4.84 -9.82
N THR A 14 -5.19 5.78 -9.97
CA THR A 14 -3.76 5.48 -10.03
C THR A 14 -3.27 4.90 -8.70
N ILE A 15 -3.75 5.45 -7.57
CA ILE A 15 -3.46 4.89 -6.24
C ILE A 15 -4.04 3.48 -6.13
N ARG A 16 -5.32 3.28 -6.50
CA ARG A 16 -5.95 1.96 -6.45
C ARG A 16 -5.20 0.93 -7.31
N TYR A 17 -4.78 1.32 -8.51
CA TYR A 17 -3.97 0.49 -9.39
C TYR A 17 -2.63 0.11 -8.76
N ARG A 18 -1.91 1.08 -8.17
CA ARG A 18 -0.63 0.83 -7.48
C ARG A 18 -0.79 -0.13 -6.30
N LEU A 19 -1.85 0.06 -5.49
CA LEU A 19 -2.16 -0.84 -4.37
C LEU A 19 -2.54 -2.25 -4.85
N ASN A 20 -3.31 -2.38 -5.93
CA ASN A 20 -3.58 -3.67 -6.56
C ASN A 20 -2.29 -4.37 -7.05
N LYS A 21 -1.34 -3.59 -7.56
CA LYS A 21 -0.04 -4.13 -8.00
C LYS A 21 0.77 -4.69 -6.84
N ILE A 22 0.67 -4.15 -5.62
CA ILE A 22 1.32 -4.72 -4.42
C ILE A 22 0.87 -6.16 -4.19
N LYS A 23 -0.42 -6.47 -4.36
CA LYS A 23 -0.93 -7.84 -4.25
C LYS A 23 -0.28 -8.79 -5.26
N SER A 24 -0.07 -8.33 -6.50
CA SER A 24 0.58 -9.15 -7.52
C SER A 24 2.06 -9.45 -7.23
N ILE A 25 2.75 -8.56 -6.50
CA ILE A 25 4.17 -8.69 -6.18
C ILE A 25 4.38 -9.49 -4.88
N THR A 26 3.53 -9.25 -3.87
CA THR A 26 3.73 -9.75 -2.50
C THR A 26 2.79 -10.87 -2.11
N GLY A 27 1.71 -11.11 -2.87
CA GLY A 27 0.61 -11.99 -2.49
C GLY A 27 -0.34 -11.39 -1.44
N HIS A 28 -0.05 -10.21 -0.88
CA HIS A 28 -0.85 -9.59 0.17
C HIS A 28 -1.74 -8.46 -0.36
N ASP A 29 -3.04 -8.54 -0.03
CA ASP A 29 -4.05 -7.58 -0.49
C ASP A 29 -4.19 -6.41 0.50
N PHE A 30 -3.72 -5.23 0.10
CA PHE A 30 -3.82 -4.00 0.90
C PHE A 30 -5.26 -3.55 1.19
N PHE A 31 -6.27 -4.02 0.45
CA PHE A 31 -7.66 -3.67 0.75
C PHE A 31 -8.27 -4.53 1.87
N THR A 32 -7.60 -5.62 2.26
CA THR A 32 -7.99 -6.45 3.42
C THR A 32 -7.31 -5.97 4.71
N ALA A 33 -7.97 -6.12 5.86
CA ALA A 33 -7.37 -5.76 7.15
C ALA A 33 -6.07 -6.53 7.40
N LYS A 34 -6.10 -7.87 7.24
CA LYS A 34 -4.93 -8.74 7.35
C LYS A 34 -3.77 -8.32 6.44
N GLY A 35 -4.06 -8.05 5.16
CA GLY A 35 -3.02 -7.67 4.21
C GLY A 35 -2.39 -6.31 4.53
N ARG A 36 -3.18 -5.33 5.01
CA ARG A 36 -2.62 -4.07 5.51
C ARG A 36 -1.69 -4.27 6.69
N ASP A 37 -2.10 -5.06 7.68
CA ASP A 37 -1.28 -5.28 8.87
C ASP A 37 0.06 -5.92 8.52
N VAL A 38 0.06 -6.92 7.63
CA VAL A 38 1.29 -7.56 7.15
C VAL A 38 2.21 -6.56 6.42
N ILE A 39 1.67 -5.80 5.45
CA ILE A 39 2.46 -4.84 4.66
C ILE A 39 3.04 -3.74 5.55
N THR A 40 2.23 -3.18 6.46
CA THR A 40 2.68 -2.15 7.41
C THR A 40 3.75 -2.70 8.34
N THR A 41 3.56 -3.91 8.88
CA THR A 41 4.56 -4.54 9.77
C THR A 41 5.87 -4.79 9.03
N ALA A 42 5.82 -5.32 7.81
CA ALA A 42 7.03 -5.54 7.00
C ALA A 42 7.80 -4.25 6.73
N TYR A 43 7.09 -3.14 6.44
CA TYR A 43 7.71 -1.83 6.27
C TYR A 43 8.35 -1.31 7.56
N LEU A 44 7.68 -1.44 8.71
CA LEU A 44 8.23 -1.04 10.00
C LEU A 44 9.49 -1.86 10.33
N VAL A 45 9.44 -3.18 10.18
CA VAL A 45 10.60 -4.06 10.37
C VAL A 45 11.76 -3.63 9.48
N TYR A 46 11.50 -3.31 8.20
CA TYR A 46 12.53 -2.79 7.31
C TYR A 46 13.14 -1.48 7.81
N CYS A 47 12.32 -0.52 8.27
CA CYS A 47 12.80 0.76 8.80
C CYS A 47 13.61 0.60 10.09
N TYR A 48 13.28 -0.35 10.96
CA TYR A 48 14.02 -0.59 12.21
C TYR A 48 15.35 -1.33 12.01
N ASN A 49 15.48 -2.12 10.93
CA ASN A 49 16.70 -2.86 10.61
C ASN A 49 17.65 -2.09 9.66
N ARG A 50 17.37 -0.80 9.43
CA ARG A 50 18.11 0.05 8.51
C ARG A 50 18.75 1.22 9.26
#